data_AF-A0A3D0KMR1-F1
#
_entry.id   AF-A0A3D0KMR1-F1
#
_cell.length_a   1.000
_cell.length_b   1.000
_cell.length_c   1.000
_cell.angle_alpha   90.00
_cell.angle_beta   90.00
_cell.angle_gamma   90.00
#
_symmetry.space_group_name_H-M   'P 1'
#
loop_
_entity.id
_entity.type
_entity.pdbx_description
1 polymer ?
#
loop_
_entity_poly.entity_id
_entity_poly.type
_entity_poly.pdbx_seq_one_letter_code
_entity_poly.pdbx_strand_id
1 'polypeptide(L)'
;MSEQKIPYKIYLKENEIPKQWYNVRADMKNKPAPLLNPATMKPMTAEELSPVFCDELVAQELNNDDAYIDIPEEIQKFYKMYRPSPLIRAYFLEKALDTPAKIYYKFEGNNPSGSHKLNSAIAQAYYAKKQGLKGVTTETGAGQWGTALSM
;
A
#
# COMPACT_ATOMS: atom_id res chain seq x y z
N MET A 1 -23.03 -33.76 4.10
CA MET A 1 -22.58 -32.66 3.21
C MET A 1 -21.08 -32.81 3.08
N SER A 2 -20.54 -33.01 1.87
CA SER A 2 -19.09 -33.06 1.70
C SER A 2 -18.51 -31.69 2.04
N GLU A 3 -17.64 -31.62 3.05
CA GLU A 3 -16.89 -30.40 3.33
C GLU A 3 -16.03 -30.09 2.09
N GLN A 4 -16.40 -29.06 1.34
CA GLN A 4 -15.54 -28.55 0.27
C GLN A 4 -14.25 -28.04 0.91
N LYS A 5 -13.16 -28.80 0.73
CA LYS A 5 -11.85 -28.42 1.21
C LYS A 5 -11.38 -27.18 0.47
N ILE A 6 -11.25 -26.06 1.18
CA ILE A 6 -10.74 -24.80 0.64
C ILE A 6 -9.30 -25.05 0.15
N PRO A 7 -8.91 -24.58 -1.05
CA PRO A 7 -7.54 -24.70 -1.53
C PRO A 7 -6.53 -24.09 -0.55
N TYR A 8 -5.30 -24.62 -0.54
CA TYR A 8 -4.22 -24.03 0.28
C TYR A 8 -3.91 -22.60 -0.14
N LYS A 9 -3.98 -22.29 -1.44
CA LYS A 9 -3.74 -20.95 -1.99
C LYS A 9 -4.96 -20.52 -2.80
N ILE A 10 -5.42 -19.31 -2.56
CA ILE A 10 -6.49 -18.65 -3.29
C ILE A 10 -5.86 -17.49 -4.06
N TYR A 11 -6.09 -17.47 -5.38
CA TYR A 11 -5.62 -16.43 -6.28
C TYR A 11 -6.81 -15.65 -6.82
N LEU A 12 -6.64 -14.33 -6.91
CA LEU A 12 -7.50 -13.49 -7.73
C LEU A 12 -6.91 -13.43 -9.15
N LYS A 13 -7.76 -13.24 -10.16
CA LYS A 13 -7.36 -12.96 -11.53
C LYS A 13 -6.94 -11.49 -11.67
N GLU A 14 -6.19 -11.17 -12.73
CA GLU A 14 -5.77 -9.79 -12.99
C GLU A 14 -6.95 -8.82 -13.16
N ASN A 15 -8.06 -9.28 -13.73
CA ASN A 15 -9.26 -8.46 -13.91
C ASN A 15 -10.06 -8.24 -12.61
N GLU A 16 -9.69 -8.92 -11.52
CA GLU A 16 -10.25 -8.76 -10.17
C GLU A 16 -9.37 -7.85 -9.30
N ILE A 17 -8.24 -7.35 -9.81
CA ILE A 17 -7.41 -6.38 -9.08
C ILE A 17 -8.22 -5.08 -8.87
N PRO A 18 -8.30 -4.55 -7.63
CA PRO A 18 -8.94 -3.27 -7.36
C PRO A 18 -8.32 -2.13 -8.17
N LYS A 19 -9.17 -1.19 -8.61
CA LYS A 19 -8.75 -0.03 -9.41
C LYS A 19 -8.64 1.26 -8.60
N GLN A 20 -8.91 1.19 -7.30
CA GLN A 20 -8.92 2.32 -6.38
C GLN A 20 -8.19 1.94 -5.10
N TRP A 21 -7.41 2.86 -4.55
CA TRP A 21 -6.98 2.79 -3.15
C TRP A 21 -8.10 3.26 -2.24
N TYR A 22 -8.11 2.76 -1.01
CA TYR A 22 -9.08 3.14 0.00
C TYR A 22 -8.42 4.01 1.07
N ASN A 23 -8.97 5.19 1.30
CA ASN A 23 -8.54 6.12 2.34
C ASN A 23 -9.44 5.97 3.57
N VAL A 24 -8.91 5.32 4.60
CA VAL A 24 -9.65 5.11 5.85
C VAL A 24 -10.02 6.42 6.56
N ARG A 25 -9.28 7.52 6.34
CA ARG A 25 -9.55 8.81 7.01
C ARG A 25 -10.95 9.32 6.68
N ALA A 26 -11.44 9.07 5.47
CA ALA A 26 -12.80 9.44 5.03
C ALA A 26 -13.88 8.94 6.00
N ASP A 27 -13.75 7.70 6.48
CA ASP A 27 -14.75 7.04 7.33
C ASP A 27 -14.46 7.16 8.84
N MET A 28 -13.35 7.81 9.23
CA MET A 28 -13.02 8.00 10.64
C MET A 28 -13.95 9.04 11.30
N LYS A 29 -14.67 8.63 12.34
CA LYS A 29 -15.51 9.51 13.17
C LYS A 29 -14.71 10.65 13.80
N ASN A 30 -13.53 10.32 14.36
CA ASN A 30 -12.58 11.28 14.89
C ASN A 30 -11.37 11.27 13.96
N LYS A 31 -11.12 12.39 13.26
CA LYS A 31 -9.99 12.49 12.34
C LYS A 31 -8.66 12.45 13.13
N PRO A 32 -7.57 11.92 12.53
CA PRO A 32 -6.25 12.02 13.13
C PRO A 32 -5.88 13.47 13.45
N ALA A 33 -5.03 13.66 14.47
CA ALA A 33 -4.45 14.98 14.71
C ALA A 33 -3.69 15.45 13.44
N PRO A 34 -3.76 16.74 13.10
CA PRO A 34 -3.05 17.25 11.93
C PRO A 34 -1.53 17.15 12.14
N LEU A 35 -0.80 17.04 11.03
CA LEU A 35 0.65 17.26 11.02
C LEU A 35 0.91 18.69 11.48
N LEU A 36 1.76 18.87 12.48
CA LEU A 36 2.09 20.19 13.01
C LEU A 36 3.46 20.65 12.50
N ASN A 37 3.54 21.91 12.08
CA ASN A 37 4.82 22.54 11.84
C ASN A 37 5.57 22.66 13.19
N PRO A 38 6.80 22.12 13.31
CA PRO A 38 7.52 22.07 14.59
C PRO A 38 7.95 23.45 15.12
N ALA A 39 8.03 24.46 14.27
CA ALA A 39 8.37 25.82 14.68
C ALA A 39 7.14 26.61 15.14
N THR A 40 5.98 26.43 14.50
CA THR A 40 4.77 27.22 14.77
C THR A 40 3.74 26.49 15.63
N MET A 41 3.85 25.16 15.74
CA MET A 41 2.89 24.26 16.38
C MET A 41 1.47 24.34 15.77
N LYS A 42 1.35 24.85 14.54
CA LYS A 42 0.09 24.92 13.79
C LYS A 42 0.03 23.79 12.75
N PRO A 43 -1.18 23.40 12.30
CA PRO A 43 -1.34 22.46 11.19
C PRO A 43 -0.51 22.88 9.97
N MET A 44 0.22 21.93 9.39
CA MET A 44 1.04 22.17 8.20
C MET A 44 0.17 22.50 6.98
N THR A 45 0.62 23.46 6.17
CA THR A 45 0.02 23.74 4.86
C THR A 45 0.62 22.86 3.77
N ALA A 46 -0.03 22.83 2.60
CA ALA A 46 0.50 22.11 1.44
C ALA A 46 1.89 22.64 1.04
N GLU A 47 2.06 23.97 1.04
CA GLU A 47 3.32 24.64 0.71
C GLU A 47 4.46 24.28 1.68
N GLU A 48 4.13 23.98 2.93
CA GLU A 48 5.13 23.55 3.93
C GLU A 48 5.55 22.08 3.73
N LEU A 49 4.76 21.26 3.05
CA LEU A 49 5.05 19.86 2.73
C LEU A 49 5.74 19.68 1.37
N SER A 50 5.45 20.58 0.41
CA SER A 50 6.00 20.55 -0.96
C SER A 50 7.55 20.57 -1.08
N PRO A 51 8.34 21.07 -0.12
CA PRO A 51 9.81 20.92 -0.18
C PRO A 51 10.29 19.47 -0.08
N VAL A 52 9.46 18.57 0.47
CA VAL A 52 9.82 17.16 0.72
C VAL A 52 9.05 16.22 -0.20
N PHE A 53 7.77 16.51 -0.45
CA PHE A 53 6.87 15.63 -1.21
C PHE A 53 6.40 16.29 -2.50
N CYS A 54 6.14 15.46 -3.52
CA CYS A 54 5.53 15.93 -4.77
C CYS A 54 4.04 16.28 -4.53
N ASP A 55 3.49 17.19 -5.33
CA ASP A 55 2.20 17.86 -5.09
C ASP A 55 1.04 16.87 -4.90
N GLU A 56 1.01 15.81 -5.70
CA GLU A 56 -0.03 14.78 -5.59
C GLU A 56 0.06 14.00 -4.27
N LEU A 57 1.26 13.70 -3.77
CA LEU A 57 1.42 13.03 -2.49
C LEU A 57 1.01 13.95 -1.33
N VAL A 58 1.31 15.25 -1.45
CA VAL A 58 0.82 16.27 -0.49
C VAL A 58 -0.71 16.31 -0.49
N ALA A 59 -1.33 16.33 -1.67
CA ALA A 59 -2.78 16.35 -1.80
C ALA A 59 -3.43 15.09 -1.19
N GLN A 60 -2.87 13.90 -1.44
CA GLN A 60 -3.37 12.65 -0.87
C GLN A 60 -3.19 12.58 0.65
N GLU A 61 -2.06 13.07 1.19
CA GLU A 61 -1.83 13.13 2.63
C GLU A 61 -2.81 14.08 3.34
N LEU A 62 -3.20 15.19 2.69
CA LEU A 62 -4.15 16.16 3.25
C LEU A 62 -5.63 15.80 2.98
N ASN A 63 -5.90 14.74 2.20
CA ASN A 63 -7.25 14.32 1.87
C ASN A 63 -7.90 13.55 3.03
N ASN A 64 -8.92 14.16 3.64
CA ASN A 64 -9.67 13.58 4.75
C ASN A 64 -11.05 13.05 4.37
N ASP A 65 -11.46 13.22 3.12
CA ASP A 65 -12.88 13.18 2.74
C ASP A 65 -13.17 12.14 1.66
N ASP A 66 -12.28 11.97 0.68
CA ASP A 66 -12.51 11.00 -0.39
C ASP A 66 -12.12 9.60 0.07
N ALA A 67 -13.10 8.71 0.15
CA ALA A 67 -12.89 7.31 0.56
C ALA A 67 -12.12 6.49 -0.48
N TYR A 68 -12.25 6.84 -1.76
CA TYR A 68 -11.64 6.11 -2.86
C TYR A 68 -10.81 7.04 -3.74
N ILE A 69 -9.58 6.62 -4.01
CA ILE A 69 -8.64 7.34 -4.88
C ILE A 69 -8.32 6.43 -6.05
N ASP A 70 -8.59 6.88 -7.28
CA ASP A 70 -8.33 6.11 -8.48
C ASP A 70 -6.83 5.81 -8.63
N ILE A 71 -6.51 4.56 -8.94
CA ILE A 71 -5.14 4.13 -9.22
C ILE A 71 -4.86 4.48 -10.69
N PRO A 72 -3.82 5.28 -11.01
CA PRO A 72 -3.43 5.55 -12.39
C PRO A 72 -3.21 4.27 -13.20
N GLU A 73 -3.59 4.28 -14.49
CA GLU A 73 -3.52 3.09 -15.35
C GLU A 73 -2.10 2.52 -15.45
N GLU A 74 -1.08 3.38 -15.45
CA GLU A 74 0.32 2.97 -15.46
C GLU A 74 0.72 2.20 -14.20
N ILE A 75 0.21 2.62 -13.03
CA ILE A 75 0.42 1.91 -11.77
C ILE A 75 -0.35 0.59 -11.77
N GLN A 76 -1.58 0.56 -12.28
CA GLN A 76 -2.34 -0.69 -12.42
C GLN A 76 -1.62 -1.70 -13.32
N LYS A 77 -1.03 -1.25 -14.44
CA LYS A 77 -0.20 -2.07 -15.33
C LYS A 77 1.04 -2.61 -14.60
N PHE A 78 1.72 -1.76 -13.83
CA PHE A 78 2.88 -2.16 -13.04
C PHE A 78 2.52 -3.22 -11.98
N TYR A 79 1.40 -3.05 -11.28
CA TYR A 79 0.93 -4.02 -10.29
C TYR A 79 0.74 -5.42 -10.86
N LYS A 80 0.29 -5.57 -12.11
CA LYS A 80 0.11 -6.90 -12.74
C LYS A 80 1.36 -7.78 -12.75
N MET A 81 2.56 -7.18 -12.65
CA MET A 81 3.80 -7.95 -12.60
C MET A 81 3.95 -8.79 -11.32
N TYR A 82 3.28 -8.42 -10.23
CA TYR A 82 3.47 -9.07 -8.93
C TYR A 82 2.20 -9.16 -8.07
N ARG A 83 1.10 -8.56 -8.52
CA ARG A 83 -0.22 -8.57 -7.90
C ARG A 83 -1.21 -9.31 -8.81
N PRO A 84 -2.23 -9.95 -8.24
CA PRO A 84 -2.56 -10.02 -6.81
C PRO A 84 -1.73 -11.08 -6.06
N SER A 85 -1.34 -10.81 -4.81
CA SER A 85 -0.70 -11.83 -3.99
C SER A 85 -1.69 -12.92 -3.56
N PRO A 86 -1.25 -14.17 -3.33
CA PRO A 86 -2.14 -15.22 -2.88
C PRO A 86 -2.61 -15.01 -1.43
N LEU A 87 -3.85 -15.41 -1.16
CA LEU A 87 -4.34 -15.64 0.19
C LEU A 87 -4.13 -17.12 0.52
N ILE A 88 -3.38 -17.43 1.57
CA ILE A 88 -2.97 -18.79 1.89
C ILE A 88 -3.65 -19.25 3.18
N ARG A 89 -4.28 -20.42 3.15
CA ARG A 89 -4.84 -21.06 4.35
C ARG A 89 -3.79 -21.91 5.04
N ALA A 90 -3.57 -21.65 6.33
CA ALA A 90 -2.49 -22.23 7.11
C ALA A 90 -2.91 -23.52 7.84
N TYR A 91 -3.34 -24.56 7.10
CA TYR A 91 -3.82 -25.82 7.67
C TYR A 91 -2.87 -26.49 8.67
N PHE A 92 -1.55 -26.42 8.43
CA PHE A 92 -0.57 -26.98 9.37
C PHE A 92 -0.49 -26.18 10.67
N LEU A 93 -0.66 -24.86 10.60
CA LEU A 93 -0.73 -24.01 11.79
C LEU A 93 -2.03 -24.23 12.56
N GLU A 94 -3.16 -24.34 11.84
CA GLU A 94 -4.46 -24.72 12.43
C GLU A 94 -4.33 -26.03 13.23
N LYS A 95 -3.70 -27.06 12.62
CA LYS A 95 -3.45 -28.36 13.26
C LYS A 95 -2.49 -28.26 14.45
N ALA A 96 -1.40 -27.51 14.32
CA ALA A 96 -0.41 -27.37 15.38
C ALA A 96 -0.96 -26.63 16.62
N LEU A 97 -1.93 -25.74 16.42
CA LEU A 97 -2.59 -24.99 17.48
C LEU A 97 -3.85 -25.68 18.04
N ASP A 98 -4.28 -26.80 17.45
CA ASP A 98 -5.55 -27.48 17.77
C ASP A 98 -6.74 -26.51 17.85
N THR A 99 -6.83 -25.59 16.88
CA THR A 99 -7.82 -24.52 16.89
C THR A 99 -8.95 -24.78 15.89
N PRO A 100 -10.21 -24.48 16.25
CA PRO A 100 -11.31 -24.47 15.28
C PRO A 100 -11.25 -23.24 14.35
N ALA A 101 -10.38 -22.26 14.64
CA ALA A 101 -10.22 -21.07 13.81
C ALA A 101 -9.60 -21.42 12.45
N LYS A 102 -10.08 -20.75 11.41
CA LYS A 102 -9.49 -20.83 10.07
C LYS A 102 -8.46 -19.72 9.92
N ILE A 103 -7.20 -20.06 9.72
CA ILE A 103 -6.11 -19.09 9.69
C ILE A 103 -5.71 -18.85 8.25
N TYR A 104 -5.75 -17.58 7.84
CA TYR A 104 -5.30 -17.14 6.53
C TYR A 104 -4.23 -16.08 6.67
N TYR A 105 -3.30 -16.05 5.72
CA TYR A 105 -2.34 -14.96 5.59
C TYR A 105 -2.28 -14.48 4.15
N LYS A 106 -2.22 -13.16 3.98
CA LYS A 106 -2.04 -12.50 2.69
C LYS A 106 -0.55 -12.42 2.39
N PHE A 107 -0.06 -13.20 1.43
CA PHE A 107 1.38 -13.39 1.24
C PHE A 107 2.00 -12.28 0.36
N GLU A 108 2.25 -11.12 0.96
CA GLU A 108 2.83 -9.95 0.28
C GLU A 108 4.30 -10.10 -0.12
N GLY A 109 4.99 -11.13 0.36
CA GLY A 109 6.39 -11.41 0.00
C GLY A 109 6.60 -11.97 -1.41
N ASN A 110 5.53 -12.19 -2.18
CA ASN A 110 5.57 -12.82 -3.50
C ASN A 110 6.01 -11.88 -4.65
N ASN A 111 6.96 -10.98 -4.40
CA ASN A 111 7.47 -10.04 -5.40
C ASN A 111 8.99 -9.84 -5.25
N PRO A 112 9.70 -9.24 -6.22
CA PRO A 112 11.16 -9.20 -6.16
C PRO A 112 11.73 -8.32 -5.04
N SER A 113 10.95 -7.37 -4.49
CA SER A 113 11.34 -6.63 -3.27
C SER A 113 11.12 -7.45 -1.98
N GLY A 114 10.44 -8.59 -2.07
CA GLY A 114 10.15 -9.50 -0.96
C GLY A 114 9.18 -8.94 0.09
N SER A 115 8.50 -7.80 -0.18
CA SER A 115 7.59 -7.19 0.80
C SER A 115 6.49 -6.33 0.18
N HIS A 116 5.53 -5.89 0.98
CA HIS A 116 4.44 -4.99 0.55
C HIS A 116 4.91 -3.57 0.20
N LYS A 117 6.18 -3.22 0.48
CA LYS A 117 6.71 -1.86 0.31
C LYS A 117 6.67 -1.39 -1.14
N LEU A 118 6.81 -2.30 -2.10
CA LEU A 118 6.68 -1.98 -3.52
C LEU A 118 5.33 -1.37 -3.89
N ASN A 119 4.26 -1.68 -3.12
CA ASN A 119 2.92 -1.15 -3.37
C ASN A 119 2.85 0.38 -3.24
N SER A 120 3.58 0.98 -2.30
CA SER A 120 3.62 2.45 -2.15
C SER A 120 4.79 3.09 -2.92
N ALA A 121 5.93 2.40 -3.01
CA ALA A 121 7.11 2.90 -3.71
C ALA A 121 6.82 3.27 -5.17
N ILE A 122 6.07 2.43 -5.90
CA ILE A 122 5.69 2.72 -7.29
C ILE A 122 4.84 3.99 -7.41
N ALA A 123 3.90 4.21 -6.48
CA ALA A 123 3.04 5.40 -6.51
C ALA A 123 3.86 6.67 -6.27
N GLN A 124 4.75 6.65 -5.27
CA GLN A 124 5.62 7.78 -4.98
C GLN A 124 6.55 8.11 -6.15
N ALA A 125 7.20 7.10 -6.73
CA ALA A 125 8.06 7.27 -7.90
C ALA A 125 7.28 7.75 -9.13
N TYR A 126 6.07 7.23 -9.36
CA TYR A 126 5.19 7.64 -10.46
C TYR A 126 4.81 9.11 -10.36
N TYR A 127 4.33 9.57 -9.19
CA TYR A 127 3.90 10.95 -9.03
C TYR A 127 5.06 11.95 -9.04
N ALA A 128 6.21 11.59 -8.46
CA ALA A 128 7.44 12.37 -8.58
C ALA A 128 7.83 12.56 -10.07
N LYS A 129 7.83 11.47 -10.84
CA LYS A 129 8.10 11.51 -12.28
C LYS A 129 7.07 12.34 -13.04
N LYS A 130 5.78 12.20 -12.71
CA LYS A 130 4.67 12.94 -13.34
C LYS A 130 4.80 14.45 -13.12
N GLN A 131 5.27 14.89 -11.96
CA GLN A 131 5.58 16.30 -11.67
C GLN A 131 6.86 16.80 -12.38
N GLY A 132 7.65 15.91 -12.99
CA GLY A 132 8.87 16.25 -13.72
C GLY A 132 10.16 16.14 -12.91
N LEU A 133 10.09 15.59 -11.69
CA LEU A 133 11.28 15.32 -10.88
C LEU A 133 12.17 14.28 -11.58
N LYS A 134 13.50 14.45 -11.45
CA LYS A 134 14.50 13.61 -12.11
C LYS A 134 15.01 12.46 -11.26
N GLY A 135 14.69 12.47 -9.96
CA GLY A 135 15.08 11.45 -9.03
C GLY A 135 14.30 11.58 -7.72
N VAL A 136 14.35 10.53 -6.91
CA VAL A 136 13.82 10.50 -5.55
C VAL A 136 14.95 10.09 -4.61
N THR A 137 14.92 10.60 -3.38
CA THR A 137 15.87 10.23 -2.33
C THR A 137 15.11 9.71 -1.13
N THR A 138 15.63 8.66 -0.50
CA THR A 138 15.05 8.10 0.72
C THR A 138 16.14 7.48 1.57
N GLU A 139 15.87 7.33 2.86
CA GLU A 139 16.62 6.54 3.81
C GLU A 139 16.33 5.04 3.66
N THR A 140 17.27 4.19 4.10
CA THR A 140 16.98 2.76 4.27
C THR A 140 17.86 2.18 5.36
N GLY A 141 17.29 1.31 6.20
CA GLY A 141 18.04 0.56 7.21
C GLY A 141 18.46 -0.81 6.66
N ALA A 142 17.68 -1.84 6.99
CA ALA A 142 17.91 -3.22 6.53
C ALA A 142 17.81 -3.42 5.00
N GLY A 143 17.42 -2.40 4.23
CA GLY A 143 17.43 -2.44 2.77
C GLY A 143 16.04 -2.58 2.12
N GLN A 144 15.04 -3.16 2.78
CA GLN A 144 13.75 -3.50 2.14
C GLN A 144 13.04 -2.31 1.47
N TRP A 145 13.08 -1.12 2.06
CA TRP A 145 12.47 0.08 1.48
C TRP A 145 13.28 0.61 0.31
N GLY A 146 14.61 0.75 0.49
CA GLY A 146 15.50 1.13 -0.60
C GLY A 146 15.41 0.18 -1.81
N THR A 147 15.30 -1.14 -1.58
CA THR A 147 15.07 -2.11 -2.65
C THR A 147 13.76 -1.82 -3.38
N ALA A 148 12.65 -1.64 -2.66
CA ALA A 148 11.36 -1.37 -3.28
C ALA A 148 11.34 -0.07 -4.11
N LEU A 149 12.05 0.98 -3.68
CA LEU A 149 12.11 2.26 -4.40
C LEU A 149 13.10 2.24 -5.57
N SER A 150 14.10 1.35 -5.56
CA SER A 150 15.10 1.21 -6.62
C SER A 150 14.63 0.39 -7.84
N MET A 151 13.51 -0.33 -7.70
CA MET A 151 12.92 -1.20 -8.72
C MET A 151 12.08 -0.43 -9.73
#